data_AF-A0A535ZG13-F1
#
_entry.id   AF-A0A535ZG13-F1
#
_cell.length_a   1.000
_cell.length_b   1.000
_cell.length_c   1.000
_cell.angle_alpha   90.00
_cell.angle_beta   90.00
_cell.angle_gamma   90.00
#
_symmetry.space_group_name_H-M   'P 1'
#
loop_
_entity.id
_entity.type
_entity.pdbx_description
1 polymer ?
#
loop_
_entity_poly.entity_id
_entity_poly.type
_entity_poly.pdbx_seq_one_letter_code
_entity_poly.pdbx_strand_id
1 'polypeptide(L)'
;MARLKLGLFGTPRDELAATVDGEVPEWIERLYESYGTTPESAPASASVLALGESLGYRLRKLSLLLSKMEALGWSIEPRRRDLLATTDLDEIEAQAQLEAAGVWVIARLHAPLDDHGNVRWSHGLIP
;
A
#
# COMPACT_ATOMS: atom_id res chain seq x y z
N MET A 1 5.16 -8.45 20.85
CA MET A 1 5.94 -8.39 19.59
C MET A 1 5.02 -8.49 18.39
N ALA A 2 4.62 -7.35 17.87
CA ALA A 2 3.79 -7.21 16.69
C ALA A 2 4.62 -7.41 15.42
N ARG A 3 4.00 -8.01 14.42
CA ARG A 3 4.59 -8.23 13.09
C ARG A 3 3.61 -7.84 12.02
N LEU A 4 4.03 -6.97 11.12
CA LEU A 4 3.22 -6.44 10.05
C LEU A 4 3.82 -6.82 8.70
N LYS A 5 3.06 -7.55 7.91
CA LYS A 5 3.37 -7.83 6.52
C LYS A 5 2.86 -6.68 5.66
N LEU A 6 3.73 -6.08 4.85
CA LEU A 6 3.41 -4.99 3.94
C LEU A 6 3.68 -5.42 2.50
N GLY A 7 2.64 -5.44 1.69
CA GLY A 7 2.72 -5.69 0.25
C GLY A 7 3.16 -4.45 -0.51
N LEU A 8 4.10 -4.65 -1.45
CA LEU A 8 4.54 -3.59 -2.37
C LEU A 8 3.51 -3.39 -3.50
N PHE A 9 3.00 -4.50 -4.02
CA PHE A 9 2.11 -4.57 -5.18
C PHE A 9 1.08 -5.71 -5.00
N GLY A 10 -0.10 -5.55 -5.58
CA GLY A 10 -1.06 -6.61 -5.85
C GLY A 10 -0.65 -7.49 -7.04
N THR A 11 -1.57 -8.30 -7.54
CA THR A 11 -1.29 -9.04 -8.79
C THR A 11 -1.29 -8.09 -9.98
N PRO A 12 -0.54 -8.37 -11.07
CA PRO A 12 -0.54 -7.49 -12.25
C PRO A 12 -1.94 -7.17 -12.80
N ARG A 13 -2.87 -8.13 -12.68
CA ARG A 13 -4.28 -7.94 -13.09
C ARG A 13 -5.00 -6.96 -12.18
N ASP A 14 -4.88 -7.12 -10.86
CA ASP A 14 -5.53 -6.23 -9.89
C ASP A 14 -4.95 -4.82 -9.96
N GLU A 15 -3.65 -4.74 -10.20
CA GLU A 15 -2.93 -3.48 -10.36
C GLU A 15 -3.41 -2.70 -11.59
N LEU A 16 -3.59 -3.39 -12.73
CA LEU A 16 -4.17 -2.76 -13.91
C LEU A 16 -5.65 -2.42 -13.69
N ALA A 17 -6.43 -3.31 -13.06
CA ALA A 17 -7.84 -3.05 -12.78
C ALA A 17 -8.03 -1.78 -11.94
N ALA A 18 -7.19 -1.54 -10.92
CA ALA A 18 -7.25 -0.33 -10.10
C ALA A 18 -7.01 1.01 -10.86
N THR A 19 -6.61 0.95 -12.13
CA THR A 19 -6.43 2.13 -12.99
C THR A 19 -7.62 2.43 -13.90
N VAL A 20 -8.59 1.52 -13.94
CA VAL A 20 -9.76 1.56 -14.83
C VAL A 20 -11.06 1.39 -14.03
N ASP A 21 -11.06 0.44 -13.09
CA ASP A 21 -12.19 0.07 -12.24
C ASP A 21 -11.90 0.45 -10.78
N GLY A 22 -12.54 1.52 -10.30
CA GLY A 22 -12.42 1.99 -8.91
C GLY A 22 -12.46 3.51 -8.77
N GLU A 23 -12.30 4.01 -7.54
CA GLU A 23 -12.12 5.44 -7.29
C GLU A 23 -10.70 5.83 -7.73
N VAL A 24 -10.58 6.22 -8.99
CA VAL A 24 -9.32 6.66 -9.60
C VAL A 24 -8.96 8.01 -8.97
N PRO A 25 -7.76 8.18 -8.39
CA PRO A 25 -7.35 9.47 -7.85
C PRO A 25 -7.52 10.58 -8.89
N GLU A 26 -8.03 11.74 -8.48
CA GLU A 26 -8.32 12.89 -9.35
C GLU A 26 -7.14 13.24 -10.29
N TRP A 27 -5.90 13.10 -9.81
CA TRP A 27 -4.72 13.38 -10.64
C TRP A 27 -4.47 12.36 -11.76
N ILE A 28 -4.94 11.11 -11.63
CA ILE A 28 -4.96 10.10 -12.71
C ILE A 28 -6.10 10.40 -13.68
N GLU A 29 -7.27 10.85 -13.20
CA GLU A 29 -8.34 11.31 -14.09
C GLU A 29 -7.85 12.46 -14.97
N ARG A 30 -7.16 13.44 -14.38
CA ARG A 30 -6.50 14.54 -15.12
C ARG A 30 -5.44 14.05 -16.11
N LEU A 31 -4.75 12.94 -15.80
CA LEU A 31 -3.83 12.31 -16.74
C LEU A 31 -4.59 11.77 -17.95
N TYR A 32 -5.69 11.04 -17.76
CA TYR A 32 -6.52 10.56 -18.87
C TYR A 32 -7.12 11.72 -19.68
N GLU A 33 -7.62 12.76 -19.03
CA GLU A 33 -8.12 13.97 -19.68
C GLU A 33 -7.06 14.64 -20.56
N SER A 34 -5.79 14.64 -20.14
CA SER A 34 -4.69 15.20 -20.94
C SER A 34 -4.45 14.46 -22.27
N TYR A 35 -4.88 13.20 -22.35
CA TYR A 35 -4.89 12.39 -23.58
C TYR A 35 -6.23 12.46 -24.34
N GLY A 36 -7.20 13.25 -23.87
CA GLY A 36 -8.52 13.37 -24.45
C GLY A 36 -9.39 12.12 -24.27
N THR A 37 -9.17 11.36 -23.19
CA THR A 37 -9.91 10.13 -22.89
C THR A 37 -10.40 10.08 -21.45
N THR A 38 -11.27 9.13 -21.13
CA THR A 38 -11.62 8.72 -19.76
C THR A 38 -10.97 7.38 -19.44
N PRO A 39 -10.97 6.91 -18.17
CA PRO A 39 -10.55 5.56 -17.82
C PRO A 39 -11.28 4.47 -18.64
N GLU A 40 -12.59 4.62 -18.92
CA GLU A 40 -13.36 3.60 -19.65
C GLU A 40 -13.07 3.57 -21.16
N SER A 41 -12.65 4.68 -21.76
CA SER A 41 -12.37 4.78 -23.20
C SER A 41 -10.88 4.80 -23.53
N ALA A 42 -10.00 4.69 -22.54
CA ALA A 42 -8.56 4.88 -22.71
C ALA A 42 -7.92 3.81 -23.59
N PRO A 43 -7.00 4.19 -24.50
CA PRO A 43 -6.15 3.21 -25.15
C PRO A 43 -5.22 2.56 -24.10
N ALA A 44 -4.85 1.29 -24.33
CA ALA A 44 -4.02 0.53 -23.40
C ALA A 44 -2.70 1.23 -23.02
N SER A 45 -2.12 2.04 -23.93
CA SER A 45 -0.92 2.84 -23.64
C SER A 45 -1.14 3.88 -22.54
N ALA A 46 -2.30 4.52 -22.50
CA ALA A 46 -2.66 5.48 -21.45
C ALA A 46 -2.92 4.76 -20.12
N SER A 47 -3.59 3.61 -20.12
CA SER A 47 -3.80 2.80 -18.92
C SER A 47 -2.50 2.29 -18.31
N VAL A 48 -1.54 1.86 -19.13
CA VAL A 48 -0.21 1.45 -18.66
C VAL A 48 0.58 2.62 -18.07
N LEU A 49 0.46 3.83 -18.64
CA LEU A 49 1.08 5.03 -18.06
C LEU A 49 0.45 5.39 -16.71
N ALA A 50 -0.88 5.41 -16.63
CA ALA A 50 -1.62 5.64 -15.39
C ALA A 50 -1.25 4.63 -14.30
N LEU A 51 -1.04 3.36 -14.68
CA LEU A 51 -0.54 2.32 -13.80
C LEU A 51 0.83 2.67 -13.23
N GLY A 52 1.78 3.07 -14.08
CA GLY A 52 3.12 3.47 -13.64
C GLY A 52 3.10 4.59 -12.62
N GLU A 53 2.31 5.63 -12.87
CA GLU A 53 2.15 6.75 -11.93
C GLU A 53 1.47 6.31 -10.63
N SER A 54 0.40 5.51 -10.71
CA SER A 54 -0.34 5.01 -9.53
C SER A 54 0.56 4.20 -8.60
N LEU A 55 1.38 3.31 -9.19
CA LEU A 55 2.38 2.53 -8.47
C LEU A 55 3.43 3.43 -7.83
N GLY A 56 3.97 4.39 -8.59
CA GLY A 56 4.94 5.36 -8.08
C GLY A 56 4.41 6.16 -6.88
N TYR A 57 3.16 6.60 -6.94
CA TYR A 57 2.51 7.33 -5.86
C TYR A 57 2.33 6.46 -4.60
N ARG A 58 1.86 5.21 -4.75
CA ARG A 58 1.74 4.27 -3.62
C ARG A 58 3.10 3.94 -3.02
N LEU A 59 4.13 3.72 -3.83
CA LEU A 59 5.49 3.47 -3.33
C LEU A 59 6.07 4.66 -2.56
N ARG A 60 5.76 5.91 -2.96
CA ARG A 60 6.13 7.11 -2.19
C ARG A 60 5.46 7.14 -0.81
N LYS A 61 4.16 6.81 -0.73
CA LYS A 61 3.45 6.69 0.56
C LYS A 61 4.05 5.59 1.42
N LEU A 62 4.31 4.43 0.83
CA LEU A 62 4.96 3.32 1.54
C LEU A 62 6.33 3.75 2.06
N SER A 63 7.17 4.41 1.26
CA SER A 63 8.46 4.93 1.70
C SER A 63 8.34 5.86 2.90
N LEU A 64 7.30 6.71 2.95
CA LEU A 64 7.02 7.56 4.12
C LEU A 64 6.66 6.72 5.35
N LEU A 65 5.80 5.70 5.19
CA LEU A 65 5.46 4.77 6.26
C LEU A 65 6.72 4.10 6.81
N LEU A 66 7.54 3.49 5.95
CA LEU A 66 8.75 2.78 6.35
C LEU A 66 9.72 3.70 7.11
N SER A 67 9.95 4.90 6.59
CA SER A 67 10.82 5.89 7.23
C SER A 67 10.32 6.27 8.64
N LYS A 68 9.00 6.41 8.83
CA LYS A 68 8.45 6.66 10.17
C LYS A 68 8.57 5.44 11.09
N MET A 69 8.33 4.25 10.58
CA MET A 69 8.47 3.00 11.34
C MET A 69 9.91 2.83 11.82
N GLU A 70 10.90 3.05 10.96
CA GLU A 70 12.33 3.04 11.30
C GLU A 70 12.65 4.07 12.39
N ALA A 71 12.14 5.31 12.26
CA ALA A 71 12.31 6.36 13.27
C ALA A 71 11.66 6.01 14.63
N LEU A 72 10.62 5.18 14.63
CA LEU A 72 9.94 4.65 15.81
C LEU A 72 10.62 3.38 16.37
N GLY A 73 11.72 2.92 15.77
CA GLY A 73 12.48 1.76 16.23
C GLY A 73 12.00 0.41 15.69
N TRP A 74 11.15 0.39 14.67
CA TRP A 74 10.76 -0.87 14.03
C TRP A 74 11.90 -1.42 13.19
N SER A 75 12.06 -2.75 13.18
CA SER A 75 12.94 -3.46 12.26
C SER A 75 12.16 -3.89 11.02
N ILE A 76 12.69 -3.59 9.84
CA ILE A 76 12.03 -3.85 8.55
C ILE A 76 12.97 -4.68 7.67
N GLU A 77 12.49 -5.84 7.23
CA GLU A 77 13.26 -6.74 6.38
C GLU A 77 12.49 -7.10 5.10
N PRO A 78 13.15 -7.14 3.93
CA PRO A 78 12.54 -7.69 2.73
C PRO A 78 12.35 -9.21 2.84
N ARG A 79 11.16 -9.69 2.47
CA ARG A 79 10.79 -11.12 2.46
C ARG A 79 10.12 -11.48 1.14
N ARG A 80 10.91 -12.02 0.22
CA ARG A 80 10.48 -12.41 -1.15
C ARG A 80 9.80 -11.26 -1.90
N ARG A 81 8.48 -11.11 -1.77
CA ARG A 81 7.65 -10.12 -2.47
C ARG A 81 7.07 -9.04 -1.55
N ASP A 82 7.35 -9.15 -0.26
CA ASP A 82 6.75 -8.34 0.79
C ASP A 82 7.83 -7.73 1.69
N LEU A 83 7.45 -6.76 2.51
CA LEU A 83 8.25 -6.28 3.62
C LEU A 83 7.65 -6.81 4.93
N LEU A 84 8.51 -7.29 5.81
CA LEU A 84 8.13 -7.68 7.17
C LEU A 84 8.65 -6.63 8.14
N ALA A 85 7.74 -5.87 8.73
CA ALA A 85 8.04 -4.91 9.78
C ALA A 85 7.74 -5.52 11.15
N THR A 86 8.63 -5.31 12.12
CA THR A 86 8.56 -5.93 13.44
C THR A 86 8.90 -4.93 14.55
N THR A 87 8.23 -5.06 15.69
CA THR A 87 8.47 -4.25 16.90
C THR A 87 8.19 -5.08 18.15
N ASP A 88 8.84 -4.73 19.26
CA ASP A 88 8.67 -5.43 20.54
C ASP A 88 7.30 -5.21 21.18
N LEU A 89 6.63 -4.10 20.82
CA LEU A 89 5.27 -3.75 21.25
C LEU A 89 4.26 -4.87 20.97
N ASP A 90 3.16 -4.90 21.69
CA ASP A 90 2.00 -5.70 21.28
C ASP A 90 1.24 -5.04 20.11
N GLU A 91 0.25 -5.72 19.56
CA GLU A 91 -0.47 -5.27 18.36
C GLU A 91 -1.31 -4.01 18.59
N ILE A 92 -1.87 -3.86 19.79
CA ILE A 92 -2.70 -2.71 20.15
C ILE A 92 -1.80 -1.49 20.32
N GLU A 93 -0.70 -1.65 21.03
CA GLU A 93 0.32 -0.60 21.22
C GLU A 93 0.98 -0.20 19.90
N ALA A 94 1.32 -1.17 19.06
CA ALA A 94 1.90 -0.93 17.75
C ALA A 94 0.94 -0.16 16.83
N GLN A 95 -0.34 -0.52 16.81
CA GLN A 95 -1.36 0.24 16.07
C GLN A 95 -1.45 1.68 16.58
N ALA A 96 -1.60 1.86 17.89
CA ALA A 96 -1.71 3.18 18.50
C ALA A 96 -0.49 4.07 18.19
N GLN A 97 0.72 3.48 18.16
CA GLN A 97 1.94 4.18 17.78
C GLN A 97 1.90 4.65 16.31
N LEU A 98 1.45 3.80 15.39
CA LEU A 98 1.33 4.16 13.97
C LEU A 98 0.21 5.17 13.70
N GLU A 99 -0.87 5.12 14.47
CA GLU A 99 -1.96 6.11 14.44
C GLU A 99 -1.47 7.47 14.93
N ALA A 100 -0.76 7.51 16.06
CA ALA A 100 -0.15 8.74 16.59
C ALA A 100 0.88 9.35 15.61
N ALA A 101 1.58 8.51 14.85
CA ALA A 101 2.50 8.93 13.80
C ALA A 101 1.82 9.34 12.49
N GLY A 102 0.49 9.23 12.39
CA GLY A 102 -0.32 9.61 11.23
C GLY A 102 -0.15 8.70 10.01
N VAL A 103 0.42 7.50 10.18
CA VAL A 103 0.74 6.58 9.07
C VAL A 103 -0.05 5.28 9.11
N TRP A 104 -0.93 5.09 10.09
CA TRP A 104 -1.79 3.91 10.15
C TRP A 104 -2.65 3.72 8.89
N VAL A 105 -3.22 4.80 8.35
CA VAL A 105 -4.00 4.72 7.10
C VAL A 105 -3.16 4.19 5.93
N ILE A 106 -1.87 4.52 5.88
CA ILE A 106 -0.95 4.01 4.85
C ILE A 106 -0.65 2.54 5.14
N ALA A 107 -0.37 2.18 6.40
CA ALA A 107 -0.14 0.79 6.78
C ALA A 107 -1.32 -0.12 6.38
N ARG A 108 -2.57 0.31 6.61
CA ARG A 108 -3.78 -0.42 6.22
C ARG A 108 -3.90 -0.65 4.72
N LEU A 109 -3.41 0.27 3.88
CA LEU A 109 -3.43 0.12 2.42
C LEU A 109 -2.46 -0.95 1.92
N HIS A 110 -1.42 -1.25 2.70
CA HIS A 110 -0.37 -2.19 2.32
C HIS A 110 -0.44 -3.52 3.09
N ALA A 111 -1.24 -3.60 4.15
CA ALA A 111 -1.35 -4.79 4.97
C ALA A 111 -2.51 -5.69 4.53
N PRO A 112 -2.41 -7.02 4.73
CA PRO A 112 -3.56 -7.91 4.59
C PRO A 112 -4.67 -7.50 5.56
N LEU A 113 -5.91 -7.50 5.08
CA LEU A 113 -7.08 -7.25 5.90
C LEU A 113 -7.83 -8.55 6.23
N ASP A 114 -8.49 -8.60 7.37
CA ASP A 114 -9.43 -9.66 7.72
C ASP A 114 -10.82 -9.44 7.10
N ASP A 115 -11.74 -10.37 7.35
CA ASP A 115 -13.11 -10.33 6.79
C ASP A 115 -13.93 -9.16 7.37
N HIS A 116 -13.43 -8.49 8.42
CA HIS A 116 -14.00 -7.30 9.03
C HIS A 116 -13.30 -6.00 8.57
N GLY A 117 -12.31 -6.09 7.69
CA GLY A 117 -11.54 -4.94 7.20
C GLY A 117 -10.47 -4.42 8.16
N ASN A 118 -10.13 -5.18 9.21
CA ASN A 118 -9.04 -4.86 10.14
C ASN A 118 -7.72 -5.42 9.64
N VAL A 119 -6.60 -4.81 10.04
CA VAL A 119 -5.28 -5.32 9.69
C VAL A 119 -5.05 -6.67 10.35
N ARG A 120 -4.74 -7.66 9.51
CA ARG A 120 -4.34 -8.99 9.95
C ARG A 120 -2.85 -8.98 10.26
N TRP A 121 -2.53 -8.89 11.54
CA TRP A 121 -1.15 -9.04 12.03
C TRP A 121 -0.60 -10.42 11.69
N SER A 122 0.72 -10.49 11.52
CA SER A 122 1.41 -11.74 11.19
C SER A 122 1.73 -12.52 12.45
N HIS A 123 0.77 -13.30 12.94
CA HIS A 123 1.00 -14.27 14.00
C HIS A 123 1.84 -15.43 13.48
N GLY A 124 2.73 -15.96 14.32
CA GLY A 124 3.74 -16.94 13.94
C GLY A 124 3.24 -18.07 13.04
N LEU A 125 3.50 -17.93 11.74
CA LEU A 125 3.70 -18.99 10.76
C LEU A 125 4.63 -18.38 9.68
N ILE A 126 5.92 -18.40 10.01
CA ILE A 126 6.98 -18.41 9.00
C ILE A 126 6.90 -19.79 8.37
N PRO A 127 6.62 -19.97 7.06
CA PRO A 127 7.26 -21.04 6.35
C PRO A 127 8.74 -20.71 6.15
#